data_AF-Q8VX69-F1
#
_entry.id   AF-Q8VX69-F1
#
_cell.length_a   1.000
_cell.length_b   1.000
_cell.length_c   1.000
_cell.angle_alpha   90.00
_cell.angle_beta   90.00
_cell.angle_gamma   90.00
#
_symmetry.space_group_name_H-M   'P 1'
#
loop_
_entity.id
_entity.type
_entity.pdbx_description
1 polymer ?
#
loop_
_entity_poly.entity_id
_entity_poly.type
_entity_poly.pdbx_seq_one_letter_code
_entity_poly.pdbx_strand_id
1 'polypeptide(L)'
;MCSRTPLCEYSRLATLELEYGRMNIASRPSKRNPRGGIESLRAIPWIFAWTQTRFHLPVWLGFGAAFKHVIDKDIKNLLMLQEMYTRWPFFRVTIDLVEMVFAKGDPGIAALYDKLLVSEDLWPFGEQLRNNYNETKNLLLQVAGHKALLEGNPYLRQRLRLRDSYITTLNACQAYTLKRIRDPSYQVPVRPPIAKEIMEGSVSSANQLVKLNPTSEYAPGLEDTLILTMKGIAA
;
A
#
# COMPACT_ATOMS: atom_id res chain seq x y z
N MET A 1 21.05 15.60 4.23
CA MET A 1 20.59 16.19 2.96
C MET A 1 19.27 15.61 2.42
N CYS A 2 18.79 14.45 2.87
CA CYS A 2 17.57 13.80 2.33
C CYS A 2 16.27 14.10 3.12
N SER A 3 16.23 15.13 3.98
CA SER A 3 15.06 15.45 4.83
C SER A 3 14.02 16.36 4.16
N ARG A 4 14.23 16.76 2.90
CA ARG A 4 13.38 17.72 2.15
C ARG A 4 13.02 17.28 0.72
N THR A 5 13.00 15.98 0.43
CA THR A 5 12.46 15.51 -0.86
C THR A 5 10.94 15.33 -0.73
N PRO A 6 10.13 15.78 -1.72
CA PRO A 6 8.67 15.62 -1.69
C PRO A 6 8.24 14.18 -1.43
N LEU A 7 9.01 13.20 -1.92
CA LEU A 7 8.76 11.77 -1.71
C LEU A 7 8.82 11.35 -0.24
N CYS A 8 9.73 11.90 0.57
CA CYS A 8 9.85 11.54 1.99
C CYS A 8 8.66 12.04 2.81
N GLU A 9 8.17 13.23 2.49
CA GLU A 9 7.00 13.81 3.16
C GLU A 9 5.73 13.10 2.71
N TYR A 10 5.57 12.95 1.39
CA TYR A 10 4.47 12.21 0.80
C TYR A 10 4.38 10.78 1.33
N SER A 11 5.50 10.03 1.43
CA SER A 11 5.46 8.64 1.91
C SER A 11 4.95 8.52 3.35
N ARG A 12 5.30 9.47 4.22
CA ARG A 12 4.86 9.47 5.62
C ARG A 12 3.36 9.76 5.76
N LEU A 13 2.80 10.57 4.87
CA LEU A 13 1.39 10.90 4.85
C LEU A 13 0.55 9.84 4.14
N ALA A 14 0.96 9.42 2.94
CA ALA A 14 0.23 8.48 2.11
C ALA A 14 0.24 7.05 2.64
N THR A 15 1.22 6.69 3.49
CA THR A 15 1.39 5.33 4.03
C THR A 15 1.36 5.29 5.56
N LEU A 16 1.50 4.09 6.13
CA LEU A 16 1.47 3.84 7.58
C LEU A 16 2.88 3.70 8.18
N GLU A 17 3.90 4.26 7.54
CA GLU A 17 5.30 4.15 7.97
C GLU A 17 5.48 4.58 9.44
N LEU A 18 4.81 5.66 9.84
CA LEU A 18 4.94 6.24 11.18
C LEU A 18 4.27 5.37 12.24
N GLU A 19 3.06 4.89 11.98
CA GLU A 19 2.27 4.06 12.90
C GLU A 19 2.90 2.69 13.07
N TYR A 20 3.39 2.08 11.99
CA TYR A 20 4.09 0.80 12.05
C TYR A 20 5.30 0.83 12.98
N GLY A 21 6.02 1.96 13.02
CA GLY A 21 7.17 2.13 13.93
C GLY A 21 6.81 2.39 15.38
N ARG A 22 5.58 2.86 15.65
CA ARG A 22 5.08 3.18 17.00
C ARG A 22 4.32 2.02 17.64
N MET A 23 3.65 1.22 16.83
CA MET A 23 2.84 0.09 17.28
C MET A 23 3.74 -1.12 17.55
N ASN A 24 3.42 -1.89 18.60
CA ASN A 24 4.11 -3.13 18.99
C ASN A 24 3.87 -4.31 18.02
N ILE A 25 3.93 -4.06 16.71
CA ILE A 25 3.73 -5.07 15.66
C ILE A 25 5.05 -5.74 15.27
N ALA A 26 6.17 -5.00 15.36
CA ALA A 26 7.49 -5.50 14.99
C ALA A 26 8.45 -5.44 16.19
N SER A 27 9.25 -6.49 16.37
CA SER A 27 10.28 -6.55 17.43
C SER A 27 11.50 -5.65 17.17
N ARG A 28 11.62 -5.10 15.96
CA ARG A 28 12.80 -4.36 15.50
C ARG A 28 12.43 -2.92 15.14
N PRO A 29 13.30 -1.93 15.43
CA PRO A 29 13.04 -0.54 15.06
C PRO A 29 12.96 -0.36 13.55
N SER A 30 12.04 0.50 13.09
CA SER A 30 11.77 0.73 11.66
C SER A 30 12.90 1.49 10.95
N LYS A 31 13.60 2.39 11.67
CA LYS A 31 14.73 3.17 11.16
C LYS A 31 16.03 2.86 11.89
N ARG A 32 17.15 2.97 11.17
CA ARG A 32 18.51 2.95 11.74
C ARG A 32 18.84 4.28 12.44
N ASN A 33 18.37 5.40 11.88
CA ASN A 33 18.51 6.73 12.47
C ASN A 33 17.13 7.43 12.46
N PRO A 34 16.56 7.80 13.61
CA PRO A 34 15.23 8.41 13.69
C PRO A 34 15.09 9.73 12.91
N ARG A 35 16.18 10.48 12.72
CA ARG A 35 16.19 11.77 12.01
C ARG A 35 16.52 11.65 10.50
N GLY A 36 16.74 10.43 10.01
CA GLY A 36 17.12 10.19 8.62
C GLY A 36 15.94 10.21 7.63
N GLY A 37 16.26 10.37 6.34
CA GLY A 37 15.33 10.21 5.22
C GLY A 37 15.05 8.73 4.89
N ILE A 38 14.55 8.44 3.68
CA ILE A 38 14.27 7.07 3.22
C ILE A 38 15.47 6.13 3.38
N GLU A 39 16.70 6.62 3.18
CA GLU A 39 17.94 5.84 3.31
C GLU A 39 18.17 5.25 4.72
N SER A 40 17.53 5.83 5.73
CA SER A 40 17.59 5.33 7.10
C SER A 40 16.50 4.28 7.42
N LEU A 41 15.50 4.15 6.56
CA LEU A 41 14.39 3.21 6.70
C LEU A 41 14.84 1.81 6.27
N ARG A 42 14.46 0.80 7.04
CA ARG A 42 14.75 -0.60 6.68
C ARG A 42 13.84 -1.08 5.54
N ALA A 43 14.33 -2.03 4.76
CA ALA A 43 13.61 -2.57 3.60
C ALA A 43 12.23 -3.16 3.95
N ILE A 44 12.12 -3.88 5.08
CA ILE A 44 10.84 -4.48 5.51
C ILE A 44 9.77 -3.40 5.77
N PRO A 45 9.99 -2.40 6.66
CA PRO A 45 9.05 -1.30 6.83
C PRO A 45 8.70 -0.57 5.54
N TRP A 46 9.68 -0.36 4.65
CA TRP A 46 9.45 0.31 3.37
C TRP A 46 8.48 -0.47 2.47
N ILE A 47 8.75 -1.75 2.23
CA ILE A 47 7.88 -2.61 1.41
C ILE A 47 6.51 -2.78 2.06
N PHE A 48 6.48 -2.96 3.39
CA PHE A 48 5.25 -3.15 4.15
C PHE A 48 4.32 -1.93 4.01
N ALA A 49 4.84 -0.72 4.23
CA ALA A 49 4.05 0.51 4.19
C ALA A 49 3.35 0.71 2.84
N TRP A 50 4.05 0.48 1.72
CA TRP A 50 3.46 0.59 0.38
C TRP A 50 2.59 -0.59 -0.04
N THR A 51 2.79 -1.75 0.57
CA THR A 51 1.92 -2.91 0.37
C THR A 51 0.56 -2.69 1.02
N GLN A 52 0.55 -2.10 2.21
CA GLN A 52 -0.68 -1.80 2.92
C GLN A 52 -1.60 -0.85 2.15
N THR A 53 -1.05 0.11 1.39
CA THR A 53 -1.85 1.07 0.60
C THR A 53 -2.22 0.57 -0.80
N ARG A 54 -1.94 -0.70 -1.11
CA ARG A 54 -2.15 -1.31 -2.44
C ARG A 54 -1.41 -0.59 -3.57
N PHE A 55 -0.39 0.21 -3.27
CA PHE A 55 0.32 0.99 -4.29
C PHE A 55 1.63 0.33 -4.74
N HIS A 56 2.31 -0.41 -3.85
CA HIS A 56 3.51 -1.20 -4.15
C HIS A 56 4.64 -0.45 -4.88
N LEU A 57 4.75 0.87 -4.68
CA LEU A 57 5.74 1.75 -5.31
C LEU A 57 7.16 1.15 -5.39
N PRO A 58 7.72 0.54 -4.33
CA PRO A 58 9.10 0.06 -4.34
C PRO A 58 9.38 -1.08 -5.34
N VAL A 59 8.33 -1.76 -5.83
CA VAL A 59 8.50 -2.92 -6.72
C VAL A 59 8.58 -2.52 -8.18
N TRP A 60 7.79 -1.53 -8.60
CA TRP A 60 7.63 -1.18 -10.01
C TRP A 60 8.28 0.15 -10.40
N LEU A 61 8.60 1.02 -9.43
CA LEU A 61 9.18 2.33 -9.73
C LEU A 61 10.50 2.18 -10.51
N GLY A 62 10.56 2.82 -11.68
CA GLY A 62 11.71 2.76 -12.60
C GLY A 62 11.48 1.86 -13.83
N PHE A 63 10.63 0.84 -13.74
CA PHE A 63 10.36 -0.05 -14.89
C PHE A 63 9.74 0.71 -16.07
N GLY A 64 8.72 1.54 -15.83
CA GLY A 64 8.05 2.28 -16.90
C GLY A 64 9.01 3.20 -17.66
N ALA A 65 9.84 3.96 -16.93
CA ALA A 65 10.86 4.82 -17.53
C ALA A 65 11.90 4.02 -18.32
N ALA A 66 12.35 2.87 -17.80
CA ALA A 66 13.30 2.00 -18.47
C ALA A 66 12.73 1.40 -19.77
N PHE A 67 11.50 0.87 -19.73
CA PHE A 67 10.82 0.35 -20.92
C PHE A 67 10.65 1.43 -21.98
N LYS A 68 10.13 2.59 -21.58
CA LYS A 68 9.92 3.72 -22.48
C LYS A 68 11.23 4.16 -23.13
N HIS A 69 12.28 4.35 -22.35
CA HIS A 69 13.61 4.72 -22.86
C HIS A 69 14.17 3.71 -23.88
N VAL A 70 13.95 2.41 -23.68
CA VAL A 70 14.40 1.37 -24.60
C VAL A 70 13.55 1.35 -25.87
N ILE A 71 12.23 1.45 -25.74
CA ILE A 71 11.29 1.41 -26.88
C ILE A 71 11.41 2.68 -27.74
N ASP A 72 11.57 3.86 -27.14
CA ASP A 72 11.68 5.13 -27.85
C ASP A 72 12.97 5.24 -28.69
N LYS A 73 14.00 4.45 -28.36
CA LYS A 73 15.25 4.40 -29.15
C LYS A 73 15.10 3.69 -30.49
N ASP A 74 14.31 2.62 -30.53
CA ASP A 74 13.99 1.87 -31.74
C ASP A 74 12.74 1.03 -31.48
N ILE A 75 11.74 1.15 -32.35
CA ILE A 75 10.48 0.40 -32.26
C ILE A 75 10.71 -1.12 -32.29
N LYS A 76 11.81 -1.59 -32.90
CA LYS A 76 12.21 -3.01 -32.90
C LYS A 76 12.58 -3.51 -31.50
N ASN A 77 12.93 -2.62 -30.57
CA ASN A 77 13.29 -3.02 -29.21
C ASN A 77 12.10 -3.59 -28.44
N LEU A 78 10.86 -3.25 -28.80
CA LEU A 78 9.69 -3.90 -28.21
C LEU A 78 9.66 -5.40 -28.54
N LEU A 79 9.93 -5.77 -29.79
CA LEU A 79 10.02 -7.17 -30.22
C LEU A 79 11.15 -7.90 -29.50
N MET A 80 12.31 -7.24 -29.33
CA MET A 80 13.42 -7.79 -28.54
C MET A 80 13.00 -8.06 -27.08
N LEU A 81 12.32 -7.12 -26.41
CA LEU A 81 11.84 -7.31 -25.03
C LEU A 81 10.84 -8.46 -24.91
N GLN A 82 9.93 -8.62 -25.89
CA GLN A 82 9.00 -9.74 -25.96
C GLN A 82 9.71 -11.08 -26.19
N GLU A 83 10.75 -11.09 -27.03
CA GLU A 83 11.60 -12.26 -27.23
C GLU A 83 12.36 -12.62 -25.96
N MET A 84 12.90 -11.63 -25.24
CA MET A 84 13.55 -11.83 -23.93
C MET A 84 12.56 -12.43 -22.92
N TYR A 85 11.32 -11.94 -22.86
CA TYR A 85 10.29 -12.50 -21.98
C TYR A 85 9.97 -13.96 -22.30
N THR A 86 10.01 -14.33 -23.59
CA THR A 86 9.71 -15.69 -24.03
C THR A 86 10.88 -16.65 -23.84
N ARG A 87 12.11 -16.20 -24.13
CA ARG A 87 13.30 -17.07 -24.27
C ARG A 87 14.28 -16.97 -23.10
N TRP A 88 14.24 -15.91 -22.31
CA TRP A 88 15.20 -15.68 -21.24
C TRP A 88 14.56 -15.85 -19.85
N PRO A 89 14.81 -16.96 -19.13
CA PRO A 89 14.16 -17.25 -17.86
C PRO A 89 14.32 -16.15 -16.80
N PHE A 90 15.49 -15.51 -16.71
CA PHE A 90 15.74 -14.43 -15.76
C PHE A 90 14.82 -13.22 -16.01
N PHE A 91 14.69 -12.80 -17.27
CA PHE A 91 13.82 -11.68 -17.62
C PHE A 91 12.36 -12.05 -17.37
N ARG A 92 11.96 -13.27 -17.77
CA ARG A 92 10.61 -13.79 -17.54
C ARG A 92 10.18 -13.74 -16.07
N VAL A 93 10.96 -14.35 -15.17
CA VAL A 93 10.60 -14.38 -13.74
C VAL A 93 10.60 -12.99 -13.10
N THR A 94 11.43 -12.06 -13.61
CA THR A 94 11.45 -10.67 -13.16
C THR A 94 10.16 -9.96 -13.56
N ILE A 95 9.72 -10.09 -14.81
CA ILE A 95 8.45 -9.51 -15.29
C ILE A 95 7.26 -10.16 -14.58
N ASP A 96 7.25 -11.49 -14.44
CA ASP A 96 6.16 -12.22 -13.76
C ASP A 96 5.98 -11.76 -12.30
N LEU A 97 7.08 -11.48 -11.60
CA LEU A 97 7.05 -10.95 -10.24
C LEU A 97 6.38 -9.56 -10.19
N VAL A 98 6.78 -8.66 -11.11
CA VAL A 98 6.21 -7.31 -11.17
C VAL A 98 4.75 -7.36 -11.60
N GLU A 99 4.38 -8.23 -12.55
CA GLU A 99 3.00 -8.46 -12.99
C GLU A 99 2.10 -8.95 -11.85
N MET A 100 2.58 -9.92 -11.06
CA MET A 100 1.88 -10.38 -9.87
C MET A 100 1.65 -9.24 -8.87
N VAL A 101 2.62 -8.35 -8.69
CA VAL A 101 2.47 -7.21 -7.78
C VAL A 101 1.46 -6.19 -8.32
N PHE A 102 1.43 -5.94 -9.63
CA PHE A 102 0.38 -5.14 -10.25
C PHE A 102 -1.01 -5.77 -10.07
N ALA A 103 -1.12 -7.10 -10.11
CA ALA A 103 -2.38 -7.80 -9.86
C ALA A 103 -2.87 -7.69 -8.40
N LYS A 104 -1.96 -7.35 -7.46
CA LYS A 104 -2.29 -7.02 -6.08
C LYS A 104 -2.51 -5.53 -5.87
N GLY A 105 -2.11 -4.66 -6.79
CA GLY A 105 -2.21 -3.22 -6.63
C GLY A 105 -3.56 -2.65 -7.04
N ASP A 106 -3.96 -1.56 -6.38
CA ASP A 106 -5.17 -0.79 -6.70
C ASP A 106 -4.87 0.72 -6.56
N PRO A 107 -4.69 1.44 -7.68
CA PRO A 107 -4.43 2.88 -7.63
C PRO A 107 -5.62 3.70 -7.16
N GLY A 108 -6.86 3.16 -7.21
CA GLY A 108 -8.04 3.80 -6.67
C GLY A 108 -8.04 3.81 -5.13
N ILE A 109 -7.62 2.70 -4.53
CA ILE A 109 -7.38 2.65 -3.08
C ILE A 109 -6.23 3.57 -2.69
N ALA A 110 -5.12 3.57 -3.42
CA ALA A 110 -4.04 4.53 -3.17
C ALA A 110 -4.53 6.00 -3.22
N ALA A 111 -5.41 6.33 -4.17
CA ALA A 111 -6.02 7.67 -4.24
C ALA A 111 -6.93 8.00 -3.05
N LEU A 112 -7.62 7.00 -2.46
CA LEU A 112 -8.39 7.19 -1.23
C LEU A 112 -7.48 7.58 -0.05
N TYR A 113 -6.32 6.92 0.10
CA TYR A 113 -5.35 7.29 1.14
C TYR A 113 -4.85 8.72 0.94
N ASP A 114 -4.52 9.11 -0.29
CA ASP A 114 -4.11 10.48 -0.62
C ASP A 114 -5.17 11.49 -0.21
N LYS A 115 -6.42 11.28 -0.66
CA LYS A 115 -7.53 12.20 -0.37
C LYS A 115 -7.81 12.36 1.12
N LEU A 116 -7.59 11.31 1.93
CA LEU A 116 -7.91 11.34 3.35
C LEU A 116 -6.76 11.83 4.22
N LEU A 117 -5.51 11.57 3.84
CA LEU A 117 -4.34 11.65 4.71
C LEU A 117 -3.24 12.60 4.22
N VAL A 118 -3.21 12.90 2.93
CA VAL A 118 -2.16 13.72 2.32
C VAL A 118 -2.65 15.16 2.17
N SER A 119 -1.78 16.11 2.48
CA SER A 119 -2.04 17.55 2.30
C SER A 119 -2.30 17.88 0.82
N GLU A 120 -3.20 18.83 0.56
CA GLU A 120 -3.67 19.15 -0.80
C GLU A 120 -2.55 19.59 -1.75
N ASP A 121 -1.50 20.23 -1.23
CA ASP A 121 -0.31 20.66 -1.98
C ASP A 121 0.50 19.50 -2.57
N LEU A 122 0.38 18.29 -1.99
CA LEU A 122 1.06 17.08 -2.46
C LEU A 122 0.16 16.18 -3.33
N TRP A 123 -1.11 16.52 -3.54
CA TRP A 123 -2.00 15.73 -4.39
C TRP A 123 -1.53 15.61 -5.85
N PRO A 124 -1.00 16.68 -6.50
CA PRO A 124 -0.46 16.56 -7.86
C PRO A 124 0.70 15.55 -7.95
N PHE A 125 1.52 15.47 -6.91
CA PHE A 125 2.61 14.50 -6.83
C PHE A 125 2.09 13.06 -6.74
N GLY A 126 1.08 12.82 -5.89
CA GLY A 126 0.43 11.52 -5.79
C GLY A 126 -0.27 11.09 -7.09
N GLU A 127 -0.91 12.03 -7.79
CA GLU A 127 -1.50 11.81 -9.10
C GLU A 127 -0.45 11.43 -10.15
N GLN A 128 0.68 12.15 -10.18
CA GLN A 128 1.80 11.81 -11.06
C GLN A 128 2.31 10.38 -10.82
N LEU A 129 2.43 9.96 -9.56
CA LEU A 129 2.83 8.59 -9.23
C LEU A 129 1.81 7.56 -9.72
N ARG A 130 0.50 7.82 -9.58
CA ARG A 130 -0.55 6.92 -10.11
C ARG A 130 -0.58 6.88 -11.64
N ASN A 131 -0.25 7.98 -12.31
CA ASN A 131 -0.10 7.99 -13.77
C ASN A 131 1.09 7.12 -14.18
N ASN A 132 2.23 7.23 -13.49
CA ASN A 132 3.39 6.37 -13.70
C ASN A 132 3.07 4.88 -13.43
N TYR A 133 2.25 4.58 -12.42
CA TYR A 133 1.77 3.22 -12.15
C TYR A 133 1.03 2.64 -13.37
N ASN A 134 0.07 3.40 -13.91
CA ASN A 134 -0.73 2.94 -15.05
C ASN A 134 0.11 2.81 -16.34
N GLU A 135 1.00 3.77 -16.60
CA GLU A 135 1.92 3.71 -17.75
C GLU A 135 2.84 2.48 -17.63
N THR A 136 3.44 2.25 -16.46
CA THR A 136 4.32 1.09 -16.20
C THR A 136 3.56 -0.22 -16.39
N LYS A 137 2.34 -0.33 -15.85
CA LYS A 137 1.48 -1.52 -16.01
C LYS A 137 1.21 -1.80 -17.49
N ASN A 138 0.86 -0.78 -18.26
CA ASN A 138 0.54 -0.93 -19.68
C ASN A 138 1.77 -1.34 -20.51
N LEU A 139 2.93 -0.75 -20.24
CA LEU A 139 4.19 -1.13 -20.90
C LEU A 139 4.60 -2.57 -20.53
N LEU A 140 4.44 -2.95 -19.27
CA LEU A 140 4.72 -4.31 -18.81
C LEU A 140 3.85 -5.34 -19.54
N LEU A 141 2.55 -5.08 -19.69
CA LEU A 141 1.64 -5.97 -20.42
C LEU A 141 2.03 -6.09 -21.90
N GLN A 142 2.47 -5.00 -22.53
CA GLN A 142 3.00 -5.03 -23.90
C GLN A 142 4.27 -5.88 -24.02
N VAL A 143 5.19 -5.75 -23.06
CA VAL A 143 6.43 -6.55 -23.00
C VAL A 143 6.13 -8.04 -22.76
N ALA A 144 5.17 -8.36 -21.89
CA ALA A 144 4.74 -9.74 -21.64
C ALA A 144 3.89 -10.33 -22.78
N GLY A 145 3.31 -9.49 -23.64
CA GLY A 145 2.35 -9.91 -24.66
C GLY A 145 0.98 -10.30 -24.10
N HIS A 146 0.63 -9.82 -22.90
CA HIS A 146 -0.65 -10.10 -22.23
C HIS A 146 -1.66 -8.97 -22.47
N LYS A 147 -2.94 -9.32 -22.61
CA LYS A 147 -4.07 -8.36 -22.68
C LYS A 147 -4.55 -7.95 -21.29
N ALA A 148 -4.35 -8.80 -20.30
CA ALA A 148 -4.73 -8.54 -18.92
C ALA A 148 -3.68 -9.12 -17.95
N LEU A 149 -3.60 -8.55 -16.75
CA LEU A 149 -2.71 -9.04 -15.70
C LEU A 149 -2.97 -10.51 -15.40
N LEU A 150 -1.89 -11.28 -15.28
CA LEU A 150 -1.86 -12.70 -15.00
C LEU A 150 -2.63 -13.54 -16.03
N GLU A 151 -2.63 -13.13 -17.30
CA GLU A 151 -3.21 -13.91 -18.39
C GLU A 151 -2.59 -15.31 -18.48
N GLY A 152 -1.26 -15.41 -18.33
CA GLY A 152 -0.54 -16.68 -18.27
C GLY A 152 -0.74 -17.50 -16.98
N ASN A 153 -1.44 -16.97 -15.96
CA ASN A 153 -1.67 -17.66 -14.69
C ASN A 153 -3.08 -17.43 -14.13
N PRO A 154 -4.12 -18.04 -14.74
CA PRO A 154 -5.51 -17.83 -14.35
C PRO A 154 -5.83 -18.31 -12.93
N TYR A 155 -5.14 -19.35 -12.44
CA TYR A 155 -5.31 -19.86 -11.08
C TYR A 155 -4.88 -18.83 -10.04
N LEU A 156 -3.72 -18.20 -10.21
CA LEU A 156 -3.26 -17.12 -9.32
C LEU A 156 -4.22 -15.92 -9.40
N ARG A 157 -4.64 -15.55 -10.62
CA ARG A 157 -5.60 -14.45 -10.82
C ARG A 157 -6.90 -14.66 -10.05
N GLN A 158 -7.47 -15.87 -10.11
CA GLN A 158 -8.69 -16.20 -9.36
C GLN A 158 -8.48 -16.09 -7.85
N ARG A 159 -7.36 -16.63 -7.34
CA ARG A 159 -7.05 -16.59 -5.89
C ARG A 159 -6.89 -15.16 -5.36
N LEU A 160 -6.26 -14.27 -6.12
CA LEU A 160 -6.14 -12.87 -5.74
C LEU A 160 -7.52 -12.18 -5.73
N ARG A 161 -8.32 -12.39 -6.77
CA ARG A 161 -9.66 -11.80 -6.89
C ARG A 161 -10.60 -12.17 -5.74
N LEU A 162 -10.51 -13.40 -5.24
CA LEU A 162 -11.31 -13.85 -4.08
C LEU A 162 -10.93 -13.14 -2.77
N ARG A 163 -9.71 -12.65 -2.65
CA ARG A 163 -9.24 -11.92 -1.45
C ARG A 163 -9.57 -10.42 -1.52
N ASP A 164 -9.67 -9.87 -2.73
CA ASP A 164 -9.74 -8.42 -2.94
C ASP A 164 -10.89 -7.75 -2.20
N SER A 165 -12.08 -8.37 -2.12
CA SER A 165 -13.23 -7.76 -1.42
C SER A 165 -12.97 -7.54 0.07
N TYR A 166 -12.33 -8.51 0.73
CA TYR A 166 -12.00 -8.42 2.15
C TYR A 166 -10.89 -7.40 2.38
N ILE A 167 -9.82 -7.48 1.58
CA ILE A 167 -8.67 -6.57 1.73
C ILE A 167 -9.09 -5.12 1.44
N THR A 168 -9.92 -4.89 0.42
CA THR A 168 -10.45 -3.56 0.07
C THR A 168 -11.27 -2.95 1.23
N THR A 169 -12.08 -3.79 1.90
CA THR A 169 -12.84 -3.35 3.08
C THR A 169 -11.90 -2.94 4.22
N LEU A 170 -10.85 -3.72 4.47
CA LEU A 170 -9.83 -3.39 5.46
C LEU A 170 -9.05 -2.13 5.09
N ASN A 171 -8.75 -1.90 3.80
CA ASN A 171 -8.08 -0.70 3.33
C ASN A 171 -8.90 0.57 3.58
N ALA A 172 -10.19 0.55 3.24
CA ALA A 172 -11.07 1.67 3.55
C ALA A 172 -11.14 1.93 5.06
N CYS A 173 -11.36 0.88 5.85
CA CYS A 173 -11.37 0.96 7.32
C CYS A 173 -10.05 1.55 7.87
N GLN A 174 -8.92 1.09 7.35
CA GLN A 174 -7.58 1.54 7.73
C GLN A 174 -7.37 3.02 7.42
N ALA A 175 -7.71 3.49 6.21
CA ALA A 175 -7.53 4.88 5.81
C ALA A 175 -8.37 5.85 6.67
N TYR A 176 -9.63 5.52 6.93
CA TYR A 176 -10.48 6.33 7.83
C TYR A 176 -10.02 6.28 9.29
N THR A 177 -9.52 5.12 9.76
CA THR A 177 -8.97 4.99 11.12
C THR A 177 -7.71 5.86 11.27
N LEU A 178 -6.82 5.85 10.28
CA LEU A 178 -5.66 6.73 10.25
C LEU A 178 -6.05 8.21 10.27
N LYS A 179 -7.07 8.62 9.51
CA LYS A 179 -7.55 10.01 9.52
C LYS A 179 -7.98 10.43 10.92
N ARG A 180 -8.77 9.58 11.61
CA ARG A 180 -9.20 9.83 13.00
C ARG A 180 -8.05 9.88 14.01
N ILE A 181 -6.99 9.10 13.78
CA ILE A 181 -5.80 9.08 14.64
C ILE A 181 -4.95 10.35 14.43
N ARG A 182 -4.76 10.78 13.18
CA ARG A 182 -3.86 11.87 12.81
C ARG A 182 -4.49 13.26 12.94
N ASP A 183 -5.81 13.36 12.80
CA ASP A 183 -6.56 14.61 12.85
C ASP A 183 -7.66 14.55 13.93
N PRO A 184 -7.39 15.08 15.14
CA PRO A 184 -8.38 15.13 16.23
C PRO A 184 -9.61 15.99 15.92
N SER A 185 -9.54 16.88 14.93
CA SER A 185 -10.67 17.71 14.51
C SER A 185 -11.68 16.93 13.65
N TYR A 186 -11.24 15.80 13.07
CA TYR A 186 -12.10 14.92 12.28
C TYR A 186 -13.03 14.10 13.19
N GLN A 187 -14.15 14.69 13.55
CA GLN A 187 -15.18 14.02 14.34
C GLN A 187 -16.10 13.17 13.47
N VAL A 188 -16.34 11.94 13.91
CA VAL A 188 -17.29 11.01 13.29
C VAL A 188 -18.47 10.84 14.24
N PRO A 189 -19.73 11.04 13.80
CA PRO A 189 -20.89 10.87 14.65
C PRO A 189 -20.96 9.42 15.15
N VAL A 190 -21.09 9.26 16.47
CA VAL A 190 -21.24 7.95 17.10
C VAL A 190 -22.60 7.38 16.73
N ARG A 191 -22.61 6.19 16.13
CA ARG A 191 -23.84 5.47 15.79
C ARG A 191 -24.27 4.58 16.97
N PRO A 192 -25.57 4.27 17.09
CA PRO A 192 -26.03 3.26 18.04
C PRO A 192 -25.31 1.91 17.82
N PRO A 193 -25.03 1.14 18.88
CA PRO A 193 -24.42 -0.18 18.74
C PRO A 193 -25.22 -1.08 17.80
N ILE A 194 -24.54 -1.71 16.85
CA ILE A 194 -25.17 -2.63 15.87
C ILE A 194 -25.19 -4.07 16.41
N ALA A 195 -24.18 -4.45 17.20
CA ALA A 195 -24.08 -5.78 17.79
C ALA A 195 -25.08 -5.93 18.94
N LYS A 196 -26.08 -6.81 18.76
CA LYS A 196 -27.14 -7.07 19.75
C LYS A 196 -26.62 -7.79 21.00
N GLU A 197 -25.52 -8.53 20.87
CA GLU A 197 -24.91 -9.32 21.97
C GLU A 197 -24.37 -8.46 23.13
N ILE A 198 -24.17 -7.14 22.93
CA ILE A 198 -23.65 -6.24 23.96
C ILE A 198 -24.78 -5.73 24.90
N MET A 199 -26.06 -5.98 24.59
CA MET A 199 -27.17 -5.45 25.38
C MET A 199 -27.50 -6.29 26.64
N GLU A 200 -27.03 -7.54 26.76
CA GLU A 200 -27.40 -8.45 27.86
C GLU A 200 -26.37 -8.57 28.99
N GLY A 201 -25.23 -7.89 28.92
CA GLY A 201 -24.24 -7.92 29.99
C GLY A 201 -23.41 -6.66 30.02
N SER A 202 -23.54 -5.89 31.10
CA SER A 202 -22.72 -4.75 31.56
C SER A 202 -22.24 -3.77 30.49
N VAL A 203 -22.56 -2.48 30.67
CA VAL A 203 -21.96 -1.36 29.93
C VAL A 203 -20.45 -1.60 29.75
N SER A 204 -20.03 -2.09 28.57
CA SER A 204 -18.67 -2.58 28.37
C SER A 204 -17.75 -1.37 28.43
N SER A 205 -16.99 -1.24 29.52
CA SER A 205 -16.06 -0.14 29.69
C SER A 205 -15.08 -0.13 28.51
N ALA A 206 -14.71 1.06 28.04
CA ALA A 206 -13.77 1.24 26.92
C ALA A 206 -12.46 0.45 27.10
N ASN A 207 -12.11 0.11 28.35
CA ASN A 207 -10.97 -0.74 28.71
C ASN A 207 -11.05 -2.18 28.17
N GLN A 208 -12.24 -2.73 27.88
CA GLN A 208 -12.37 -4.06 27.28
C GLN A 208 -12.11 -4.07 25.77
N LEU A 209 -12.14 -2.90 25.12
CA LEU A 209 -11.89 -2.72 23.68
C LEU A 209 -10.39 -2.60 23.37
N VAL A 210 -9.54 -2.50 24.40
CA VAL A 210 -8.09 -2.38 24.29
C VAL A 210 -7.46 -3.67 24.79
N LYS A 211 -7.32 -4.65 23.90
CA LYS A 211 -6.72 -5.97 24.20
C LYS A 211 -5.31 -6.09 23.65
N LEU A 212 -4.97 -5.37 22.59
CA LEU A 212 -3.68 -5.50 21.92
C LEU A 212 -2.59 -4.57 22.50
N ASN A 213 -2.97 -3.37 22.95
CA ASN A 213 -2.04 -2.44 23.60
C ASN A 213 -2.70 -1.65 24.75
N PRO A 214 -2.69 -2.16 26.00
CA PRO A 214 -3.38 -1.52 27.13
C PRO A 214 -2.78 -0.15 27.54
N THR A 215 -1.61 0.21 27.03
CA THR A 215 -0.94 1.50 27.29
C THR A 215 -1.06 2.47 26.11
N SER A 216 -2.04 2.29 25.22
CA SER A 216 -2.24 3.16 24.06
C SER A 216 -2.47 4.63 24.45
N GLU A 217 -1.79 5.54 23.74
CA GLU A 217 -2.03 6.99 23.84
C GLU A 217 -3.20 7.46 22.96
N TYR A 218 -3.74 6.59 22.11
CA TYR A 218 -4.86 6.89 21.22
C TYR A 218 -6.21 6.62 21.90
N ALA A 219 -7.28 7.20 21.34
CA ALA A 219 -8.63 6.91 21.83
C ALA A 219 -8.91 5.39 21.81
N PRO A 220 -9.57 4.83 22.84
CA PRO A 220 -9.74 3.39 22.98
C PRO A 220 -10.28 2.70 21.72
N GLY A 221 -9.64 1.60 21.33
CA GLY A 221 -10.02 0.77 20.17
C GLY A 221 -9.47 1.22 18.81
N LEU A 222 -8.96 2.45 18.66
CA LEU A 222 -8.39 2.92 17.38
C LEU A 222 -7.10 2.18 17.02
N GLU A 223 -6.18 2.03 17.98
CA GLU A 223 -4.93 1.31 17.76
C GLU A 223 -5.19 -0.18 17.45
N ASP A 224 -6.04 -0.84 18.24
CA ASP A 224 -6.42 -2.23 18.03
C ASP A 224 -7.05 -2.46 16.64
N THR A 225 -7.96 -1.57 16.23
CA THR A 225 -8.56 -1.60 14.88
C THR A 225 -7.49 -1.46 13.81
N LEU A 226 -6.57 -0.51 13.97
CA LEU A 226 -5.50 -0.29 13.01
C LEU A 226 -4.57 -1.52 12.92
N ILE A 227 -4.17 -2.12 14.05
CA ILE A 227 -3.37 -3.35 14.08
C ILE A 227 -4.10 -4.50 13.36
N LEU A 228 -5.41 -4.67 13.59
CA LEU A 228 -6.21 -5.71 12.93
C LEU A 228 -6.23 -5.50 11.41
N THR A 229 -6.43 -4.27 10.93
CA THR A 229 -6.36 -3.98 9.49
C THR A 229 -4.98 -4.28 8.93
N MET A 230 -3.90 -3.90 9.63
CA MET A 230 -2.53 -4.17 9.19
C MET A 230 -2.25 -5.66 9.02
N LYS A 231 -2.67 -6.47 10.01
CA LYS A 231 -2.53 -7.93 9.97
C LYS A 231 -3.38 -8.55 8.87
N GLY A 232 -4.64 -8.12 8.72
CA GLY A 232 -5.56 -8.67 7.73
C GLY A 232 -5.16 -8.35 6.29
N ILE A 233 -4.62 -7.15 6.02
CA ILE A 233 -4.10 -6.79 4.68
C ILE A 233 -2.80 -7.55 4.35
N ALA A 234 -2.02 -7.92 5.37
CA ALA A 234 -0.75 -8.64 5.19
C ALA A 234 -0.88 -10.17 5.00
N ALA A 235 -2.07 -10.74 5.20
CA ALA A 235 -2.34 -12.19 5.14
C ALA A 235 -2.67 -12.70 3.72
#